data_AF-A0A9X1FPG2-F1
#
_entry.id   AF-A0A9X1FPG2-F1
#
_cell.length_a   1.000
_cell.length_b   1.000
_cell.length_c   1.000
_cell.angle_alpha   90.00
_cell.angle_beta   90.00
_cell.angle_gamma   90.00
#
_symmetry.space_group_name_H-M   'P 1'
#
loop_
_entity.id
_entity.type
_entity.pdbx_description
1 polymer ?
#
loop_
_entity_poly.entity_id
_entity_poly.type
_entity_poly.pdbx_seq_one_letter_code
_entity_poly.pdbx_strand_id
1 'polypeptide(L)'
;MAGEETNFVKRLKARWGVDTNWRVFVIFTVFAITGTTSAKFAGPLTEVLGITKELNPFVYWPIRIIIILPIYKILLVIFGWLFGEYTFFKQFVLKMLRHLGLGFLMK
;
A
#
# COMPACT_ATOMS: atom_id res chain seq x y z
N MET A 1 28.51 -14.43 -3.59
CA MET A 1 27.47 -15.48 -3.56
C MET A 1 26.26 -14.98 -4.32
N ALA A 2 26.19 -15.25 -5.63
CA ALA A 2 25.02 -14.94 -6.44
C ALA A 2 23.99 -16.05 -6.20
N GLY A 3 23.03 -15.79 -5.31
CA GLY A 3 21.92 -16.71 -5.08
C GLY A 3 21.12 -16.88 -6.36
N GLU A 4 20.75 -18.12 -6.68
CA GLU A 4 19.92 -18.45 -7.84
C GLU A 4 18.64 -17.61 -7.82
N GLU A 5 18.52 -16.65 -8.75
CA GLU A 5 17.27 -15.93 -8.94
C GLU A 5 16.22 -16.87 -9.50
N THR A 6 15.27 -17.25 -8.64
CA THR A 6 14.13 -18.08 -9.03
C THR A 6 13.33 -17.39 -10.15
N ASN A 7 12.72 -18.20 -11.02
CA ASN A 7 11.87 -17.68 -12.11
C ASN A 7 10.75 -16.74 -11.61
N PHE A 8 10.31 -16.91 -10.36
CA PHE A 8 9.33 -16.03 -9.72
C PHE A 8 9.85 -14.59 -9.55
N VAL A 9 11.06 -14.41 -9.00
CA VAL A 9 11.65 -13.07 -8.77
C VAL A 9 11.86 -12.34 -10.10
N LYS A 10 12.31 -13.06 -11.14
CA LYS A 10 12.46 -12.50 -12.50
C LYS A 10 11.14 -11.96 -13.06
N ARG A 11 10.04 -12.72 -12.93
CA ARG A 11 8.70 -12.26 -13.36
C ARG A 11 8.20 -11.06 -12.55
N LEU A 12 8.50 -11.03 -11.26
CA LEU A 12 8.11 -9.93 -10.38
C LEU A 12 8.83 -8.63 -10.76
N LYS A 13 10.16 -8.70 -10.92
CA LYS A 13 11.00 -7.60 -11.41
C LYS A 13 10.50 -7.03 -12.74
N ALA A 14 10.20 -7.91 -13.70
CA ALA A 14 9.68 -7.50 -15.01
C ALA A 14 8.31 -6.81 -14.89
N ARG A 15 7.41 -7.29 -14.02
CA ARG A 15 6.09 -6.68 -13.80
C ARG A 15 6.17 -5.32 -13.09
N TRP A 16 7.17 -5.15 -12.23
CA TRP A 16 7.33 -3.96 -11.39
C TRP A 16 8.33 -2.94 -11.95
N GLY A 17 9.09 -3.29 -13.00
CA GLY A 17 10.10 -2.43 -13.60
C GLY A 17 11.30 -2.20 -12.67
N VAL A 18 11.71 -3.24 -11.95
CA VAL A 18 12.77 -3.17 -10.92
C VAL A 18 13.94 -4.04 -11.33
N ASP A 19 15.14 -3.46 -11.43
CA ASP A 19 16.33 -4.15 -11.96
C ASP A 19 17.04 -5.02 -10.90
N THR A 20 17.00 -4.61 -9.63
CA THR A 20 17.83 -5.17 -8.56
C THR A 20 17.01 -5.92 -7.50
N ASN A 21 17.50 -7.07 -7.03
CA ASN A 21 16.90 -7.81 -5.90
C ASN A 21 16.75 -6.96 -4.64
N TRP A 22 17.73 -6.07 -4.40
CA TRP A 22 17.71 -5.14 -3.27
C TRP A 22 16.47 -4.24 -3.28
N ARG A 23 16.13 -3.65 -4.43
CA ARG A 23 14.96 -2.79 -4.57
C ARG A 23 13.66 -3.57 -4.30
N VAL A 24 13.57 -4.81 -4.77
CA VAL A 24 12.44 -5.71 -4.46
C VAL A 24 12.32 -5.95 -2.96
N PHE A 25 13.43 -6.24 -2.27
CA PHE A 25 13.45 -6.42 -0.82
C PHE A 25 13.01 -5.17 -0.05
N VAL A 26 13.49 -3.98 -0.47
CA VAL A 26 13.07 -2.69 0.11
C VAL A 26 11.57 -2.48 -0.08
N ILE A 27 11.04 -2.73 -1.28
CA ILE A 27 9.61 -2.59 -1.58
C ILE A 27 8.76 -3.50 -0.68
N PHE A 28 9.16 -4.77 -0.52
CA PHE A 28 8.46 -5.69 0.39
C PHE A 28 8.51 -5.24 1.84
N THR A 29 9.67 -4.74 2.29
CA THR A 29 9.84 -4.22 3.65
C THR A 29 8.91 -3.02 3.89
N VAL A 30 8.86 -2.08 2.95
CA VAL A 30 7.94 -0.94 3.00
C VAL A 30 6.48 -1.41 3.01
N PHE A 31 6.11 -2.40 2.21
CA PHE A 31 4.74 -2.94 2.24
C PHE A 31 4.39 -3.60 3.58
N ALA A 32 5.31 -4.32 4.21
CA ALA A 32 5.09 -4.93 5.52
C ALA A 32 4.91 -3.85 6.62
N ILE A 33 5.73 -2.80 6.60
CA ILE A 33 5.64 -1.69 7.57
C ILE A 33 4.35 -0.90 7.35
N THR A 34 4.07 -0.49 6.11
CA THR A 34 2.88 0.32 5.79
C THR A 34 1.58 -0.45 5.97
N GLY A 35 1.56 -1.77 5.69
CA GLY A 35 0.40 -2.62 5.92
C GLY A 35 0.06 -2.80 7.39
N THR A 36 1.06 -3.07 8.24
CA THR A 36 0.84 -3.18 9.69
C THR A 36 0.49 -1.83 10.32
N THR A 37 1.14 -0.76 9.86
CA THR A 37 0.90 0.61 10.35
C THR A 37 -0.50 1.09 10.01
N SER A 38 -0.96 0.95 8.76
CA SER A 38 -2.30 1.39 8.35
C SER A 38 -3.42 0.66 9.11
N ALA A 39 -3.25 -0.63 9.37
CA ALA A 39 -4.21 -1.42 10.16
C ALA A 39 -4.28 -0.96 11.63
N LYS A 40 -3.13 -0.57 12.22
CA LYS A 40 -3.07 0.01 13.57
C LYS A 40 -3.74 1.38 13.64
N PHE A 41 -3.54 2.24 12.64
CA PHE A 41 -4.23 3.54 12.55
C PHE A 41 -5.74 3.42 12.35
N ALA A 42 -6.21 2.33 11.74
CA ALA A 42 -7.63 2.10 11.51
C ALA A 42 -8.46 2.06 12.80
N GLY A 43 -7.92 1.44 13.86
CA GLY A 43 -8.58 1.30 15.16
C GLY A 43 -9.00 2.65 15.76
N PRO A 44 -8.04 3.53 16.11
CA PRO A 44 -8.36 4.84 16.68
C PRO A 44 -9.18 5.70 15.74
N LEU A 45 -8.98 5.60 14.41
CA LEU A 45 -9.80 6.39 13.48
C LEU A 45 -11.27 5.94 13.46
N THR A 46 -11.55 4.64 13.53
CA THR A 46 -12.93 4.15 13.62
C THR A 46 -13.59 4.56 14.93
N GLU A 47 -12.83 4.63 16.02
CA GLU A 47 -13.31 5.10 17.33
C GLU A 47 -13.61 6.60 17.34
N VAL A 48 -12.71 7.42 16.79
CA VAL A 48 -12.89 8.88 16.66
C VAL A 48 -14.08 9.24 15.77
N LEU A 49 -14.32 8.45 14.72
CA LEU A 49 -15.46 8.63 13.83
C LEU A 49 -16.79 8.14 14.43
N GLY A 50 -16.80 7.67 15.69
CA GLY A 50 -18.00 7.17 16.36
C GLY A 50 -18.55 5.88 15.76
N ILE A 51 -17.74 5.15 14.98
CA ILE A 51 -18.11 3.87 14.38
C ILE A 51 -17.87 2.80 15.44
N THR A 52 -18.84 2.63 16.34
CA THR A 52 -18.80 1.60 17.38
C THR A 52 -18.94 0.21 16.75
N LYS A 53 -18.35 -0.81 17.39
CA LYS A 53 -18.50 -2.23 17.01
C LYS A 53 -19.95 -2.74 17.13
N GLU A 54 -20.84 -1.91 17.66
CA GLU A 54 -22.28 -2.15 17.78
C GLU A 54 -22.99 -2.01 16.43
N LEU A 55 -22.38 -1.30 15.48
CA LEU A 55 -22.81 -1.37 14.09
C LEU A 55 -22.66 -2.79 13.57
N ASN A 56 -23.60 -3.17 12.70
CA ASN A 56 -23.56 -4.46 12.02
C ASN A 56 -22.16 -4.72 11.43
N PRO A 57 -21.50 -5.85 11.75
CA PRO A 57 -20.16 -6.19 11.25
C PRO A 57 -20.02 -6.07 9.73
N PHE A 58 -21.10 -6.33 8.99
CA PHE A 58 -21.17 -6.19 7.53
C PHE A 58 -21.05 -4.73 7.05
N VAL A 59 -21.36 -3.75 7.90
CA VAL A 59 -21.22 -2.31 7.61
C VAL A 59 -19.91 -1.76 8.18
N TYR A 60 -19.52 -2.23 9.36
CA TYR A 60 -18.30 -1.82 10.05
C TYR A 60 -17.02 -2.09 9.23
N TRP A 61 -16.89 -3.31 8.69
CA TRP A 61 -15.68 -3.72 7.97
C TRP A 61 -15.44 -2.93 6.66
N PRO A 62 -16.44 -2.75 5.78
CA PRO A 62 -16.28 -1.93 4.57
C PRO A 62 -15.88 -0.50 4.88
N ILE A 63 -16.49 0.16 5.87
CA ILE A 63 -16.13 1.53 6.23
C ILE A 63 -14.69 1.60 6.74
N ARG A 64 -14.30 0.63 7.58
CA ARG A 64 -12.91 0.53 8.06
C ARG A 64 -11.92 0.35 6.91
N ILE A 65 -12.23 -0.46 5.90
CA ILE A 65 -11.40 -0.60 4.69
C ILE A 65 -11.32 0.72 3.92
N ILE A 66 -12.45 1.40 3.72
CA ILE A 66 -12.52 2.70 3.03
C ILE A 66 -11.64 3.74 3.74
N ILE A 67 -11.53 3.70 5.07
CA ILE A 67 -10.67 4.58 5.87
C ILE A 67 -9.19 4.16 5.81
N ILE A 68 -8.89 2.86 5.87
CA ILE A 68 -7.52 2.34 5.78
C ILE A 68 -6.89 2.69 4.43
N LEU A 69 -7.66 2.63 3.35
CA LEU A 69 -7.18 2.86 1.99
C LEU A 69 -6.49 4.24 1.79
N PRO A 70 -7.08 5.39 2.14
CA PRO A 70 -6.42 6.69 2.02
C PRO A 70 -5.20 6.82 2.94
N ILE A 71 -5.25 6.29 4.17
CA ILE A 71 -4.09 6.27 5.07
C ILE A 71 -2.94 5.48 4.44
N TYR A 72 -3.25 4.29 3.91
CA TYR A 72 -2.29 3.43 3.24
C TYR A 72 -1.65 4.12 2.03
N LYS A 73 -2.45 4.84 1.20
CA LYS A 73 -1.92 5.63 0.07
C LYS A 73 -0.92 6.70 0.54
N ILE A 74 -1.24 7.43 1.60
CA ILE A 74 -0.36 8.47 2.14
C ILE A 74 0.93 7.84 2.68
N LEU A 75 0.81 6.77 3.47
CA LEU A 75 1.95 6.05 4.02
C LEU A 75 2.87 5.52 2.91
N LEU A 76 2.33 4.91 1.85
CA LEU A 76 3.14 4.41 0.74
C LEU A 76 3.96 5.53 0.06
N VAL A 77 3.40 6.73 -0.09
CA VAL A 77 4.13 7.86 -0.68
C VAL A 77 5.24 8.35 0.26
N ILE A 78 4.96 8.45 1.56
CA ILE A 78 5.93 8.88 2.58
C ILE A 78 7.08 7.88 2.69
N PHE A 79 6.77 6.60 2.86
CA PHE A 79 7.78 5.55 2.95
C PHE A 79 8.52 5.36 1.62
N GLY A 80 7.84 5.51 0.48
CA GLY A 80 8.51 5.53 -0.82
C GLY A 80 9.53 6.65 -0.93
N TRP A 81 9.21 7.85 -0.42
CA TRP A 81 10.16 8.95 -0.34
C TRP A 81 11.32 8.65 0.61
N LEU A 82 11.05 8.07 1.78
CA LEU A 82 12.07 7.74 2.79
C LEU A 82 13.08 6.70 2.30
N PHE A 83 12.63 5.69 1.55
CA PHE A 83 13.46 4.58 1.08
C PHE A 83 14.01 4.78 -0.36
N GLY A 84 13.77 5.94 -0.98
CA GLY A 84 14.26 6.26 -2.32
C GLY A 84 13.49 5.61 -3.48
N GLU A 85 12.34 4.97 -3.21
CA GLU A 85 11.47 4.31 -4.19
C GLU A 85 10.19 5.11 -4.48
N TYR A 86 10.23 6.44 -4.31
CA TYR A 86 9.07 7.34 -4.47
C TYR A 86 8.37 7.17 -5.82
N THR A 87 9.12 7.09 -6.92
CA THR A 87 8.56 6.94 -8.27
C THR A 87 7.77 5.64 -8.41
N PHE A 88 8.29 4.54 -7.84
CA PHE A 88 7.60 3.25 -7.85
C PHE A 88 6.29 3.32 -7.05
N PHE A 89 6.35 3.80 -5.80
CA PHE A 89 5.18 3.87 -4.93
C PHE A 89 4.15 4.90 -5.40
N LYS A 90 4.57 6.02 -5.98
CA LYS A 90 3.67 6.98 -6.63
C LYS A 90 2.93 6.32 -7.78
N GLN A 91 3.64 5.65 -8.69
CA GLN A 91 2.99 4.91 -9.78
C GLN A 91 2.05 3.82 -9.26
N PHE A 92 2.44 3.12 -8.19
CA PHE A 92 1.60 2.13 -7.53
C PHE A 92 0.30 2.74 -6.99
N VAL A 93 0.39 3.86 -6.27
CA VAL A 93 -0.77 4.59 -5.70
C VAL A 93 -1.65 5.15 -6.81
N LEU A 94 -1.08 5.73 -7.87
CA LEU A 94 -1.82 6.22 -9.04
C LEU A 94 -2.56 5.07 -9.74
N LYS A 95 -1.88 3.93 -9.93
CA LYS A 95 -2.49 2.71 -10.48
C LYS A 95 -3.65 2.25 -9.60
N MET A 96 -3.50 2.27 -8.28
CA MET A 96 -4.57 1.91 -7.34
C MET A 96 -5.74 2.90 -7.38
N LEU A 97 -5.48 4.21 -7.48
CA LEU A 97 -6.51 5.25 -7.64
C LEU A 97 -7.32 5.04 -8.92
N ARG A 98 -6.66 4.69 -10.03
CA ARG A 98 -7.33 4.45 -11.31
C ARG A 98 -8.35 3.31 -11.23
N HIS A 99 -8.05 2.26 -10.46
CA HIS A 99 -8.98 1.14 -10.25
C HIS A 99 -10.17 1.51 -9.35
N LEU A 100 -10.03 2.54 -8.50
CA LEU A 100 -11.10 3.07 -7.65
C LEU A 100 -11.98 4.10 -8.37
N GLY A 101 -11.86 4.24 -9.70
CA GLY A 101 -12.69 5.16 -10.51
C GLY A 101 -12.28 6.64 -10.41
N LEU A 102 -11.31 6.99 -9.56
CA LEU A 102 -10.81 8.36 -9.37
C LEU A 102 -9.71 8.74 -10.39
N GLY A 103 -9.67 8.06 -11.53
CA GLY A 103 -8.73 8.33 -12.63
C GLY A 103 -8.84 9.73 -13.23
N PHE A 104 -9.99 10.39 -13.03
CA PHE A 104 -10.31 11.71 -13.56
C PHE A 104 -9.53 12.87 -12.89
N LEU A 105 -9.07 12.72 -11.64
CA LEU A 105 -8.35 13.78 -10.90
C LEU A 105 -6.85 13.90 -11.27
N MET A 106 -6.39 13.17 -12.28
CA MET A 106 -4.97 13.02 -12.62
C MET A 106 -4.66 13.49 -14.05
N LYS A 107 -5.31 14.58 -14.50
CA LYS A 107 -4.90 15.31 -15.72
C LYS A 107 -3.75 16.26 -15.40
#